data_AF-A0A182WEE2-F1
#
_entry.id   AF-A0A182WEE2-F1
#
_cell.length_a   1.000
_cell.length_b   1.000
_cell.length_c   1.000
_cell.angle_alpha   90.00
_cell.angle_beta   90.00
_cell.angle_gamma   90.00
#
_symmetry.space_group_name_H-M   'P 1'
#
loop_
_entity.id
_entity.type
_entity.pdbx_description
1 polymer ?
#
loop_
_entity_poly.entity_id
_entity_poly.type
_entity_poly.pdbx_seq_one_letter_code
_entity_poly.pdbx_strand_id
1 'polypeptide(L)'
;MIVVGDGALLIVGTFKRRVPDPDFKLYLSSNISLADYNMGYCLTGTLERGCERTNQYQTTHFAVIRRCWPSNEHDGHHGGGGGFGVGGVGGGGGGSKNNNKTQHTYIDFLFNR
;
A
#
# COMPACT_ATOMS: atom_id res chain seq x y z
N MET A 1 7.84 4.70 -14.24
CA MET A 1 7.58 3.38 -13.62
C MET A 1 8.07 2.33 -14.59
N ILE A 2 9.03 1.51 -14.17
CA ILE A 2 9.51 0.38 -14.95
C ILE A 2 9.04 -0.88 -14.22
N VAL A 3 8.21 -1.68 -14.89
CA VAL A 3 7.92 -3.03 -14.40
C VAL A 3 9.10 -3.88 -14.82
N VAL A 4 9.94 -4.24 -13.86
CA VAL A 4 10.96 -5.26 -14.05
C VAL A 4 10.21 -6.57 -13.84
N GLY A 5 10.27 -7.52 -14.77
CA GLY A 5 9.45 -8.75 -14.72
C GLY A 5 9.50 -9.51 -13.38
N ASP A 6 8.65 -10.53 -13.23
CA ASP A 6 8.58 -11.41 -12.04
C ASP A 6 7.99 -10.78 -10.78
N GLY A 7 7.03 -9.88 -10.92
CA GLY A 7 6.33 -9.27 -9.79
C GLY A 7 7.12 -8.18 -9.07
N ALA A 8 8.17 -7.65 -9.71
CA ALA A 8 8.94 -6.53 -9.23
C ALA A 8 8.54 -5.20 -9.89
N LEU A 9 8.73 -4.10 -9.16
CA LEU A 9 8.46 -2.75 -9.61
C LEU A 9 9.68 -1.90 -9.27
N LEU A 10 10.21 -1.20 -10.28
CA LEU A 10 11.25 -0.20 -10.11
C LEU A 10 10.69 1.18 -10.47
N ILE A 11 10.70 2.08 -9.49
CA ILE A 11 10.29 3.46 -9.64
C ILE A 11 11.54 4.33 -9.47
N VAL A 12 11.97 4.95 -10.56
CA VAL A 12 13.07 5.92 -10.56
C VAL A 12 12.48 7.32 -10.68
N GLY A 13 13.04 8.28 -9.96
CA GLY A 13 12.65 9.67 -10.09
C GLY A 13 13.55 10.61 -9.31
N THR A 14 13.16 11.88 -9.31
CA THR A 14 13.90 12.95 -8.64
C THR A 14 12.93 13.76 -7.79
N PHE A 15 13.30 14.06 -6.54
CA PHE A 15 12.52 14.90 -5.66
C PHE A 15 12.50 16.35 -6.17
N LYS A 16 11.31 16.96 -6.21
CA LYS A 16 11.13 18.34 -6.68
C LYS A 16 11.83 19.40 -5.82
N ARG A 17 12.09 19.10 -4.54
CA ARG A 17 12.78 20.03 -3.63
C ARG A 17 14.29 19.89 -3.78
N ARG A 18 15.01 21.01 -3.63
CA ARG A 18 16.48 21.03 -3.54
C ARG A 18 16.94 20.36 -2.25
N VAL A 19 16.99 19.04 -2.26
CA VAL A 19 17.64 18.22 -1.24
C VAL A 19 18.99 17.76 -1.79
N PRO A 20 20.02 17.57 -0.93
CA PRO A 20 21.19 16.79 -1.33
C PRO A 20 20.72 15.44 -1.85
N ASP A 21 21.28 14.99 -2.97
CA ASP A 21 20.96 13.71 -3.61
C ASP A 21 19.45 13.56 -3.90
N PRO A 22 18.94 14.34 -4.87
CA PRO A 22 17.52 14.41 -5.14
C PRO A 22 17.01 13.18 -5.90
N ASP A 23 17.89 12.37 -6.46
CA ASP A 23 17.51 11.20 -7.24
C ASP A 23 17.21 10.01 -6.32
N PHE A 24 16.26 9.17 -6.73
CA PHE A 24 15.87 8.00 -5.97
C PHE A 24 15.55 6.82 -6.88
N LYS A 25 15.72 5.63 -6.31
CA LYS A 25 15.26 4.35 -6.85
C LYS A 25 14.46 3.65 -5.75
N LEU A 26 13.20 3.38 -6.03
CA LEU A 26 12.31 2.59 -5.18
C LEU A 26 12.10 1.25 -5.84
N TYR A 27 12.58 0.19 -5.19
CA TYR A 27 12.37 -1.19 -5.58
C TYR A 27 11.29 -1.80 -4.69
N LEU A 28 10.31 -2.47 -5.29
CA LEU A 28 9.25 -3.22 -4.61
C LEU A 28 9.09 -4.57 -5.30
N SER A 29 8.84 -5.63 -4.54
CA SER A 29 8.63 -6.97 -5.06
C SER A 29 7.48 -7.67 -4.36
N SER A 30 6.70 -8.44 -5.13
CA SER A 30 5.70 -9.36 -4.59
C SER A 30 6.30 -10.70 -4.16
N ASN A 31 7.56 -10.96 -4.50
CA ASN A 31 8.31 -12.10 -3.98
C ASN A 31 8.78 -11.77 -2.56
N ILE A 32 7.85 -11.84 -1.61
CA ILE A 32 8.09 -11.48 -0.20
C ILE A 32 8.34 -12.72 0.65
N SER A 33 9.04 -12.54 1.77
CA SER A 33 9.26 -13.62 2.73
C SER A 33 7.98 -14.04 3.45
N LEU A 34 7.95 -15.25 4.01
CA LEU A 34 6.84 -15.70 4.85
C LEU A 34 6.66 -14.82 6.09
N ALA A 35 7.73 -14.24 6.63
CA ALA A 35 7.65 -13.31 7.75
C ALA A 35 6.94 -12.01 7.36
N ASP A 36 7.28 -11.42 6.21
CA ASP A 36 6.63 -10.22 5.67
C ASP A 36 5.17 -10.48 5.32
N TYR A 37 4.89 -11.66 4.75
CA TYR A 37 3.54 -12.15 4.51
C TYR A 37 2.73 -12.17 5.82
N ASN A 38 3.28 -12.75 6.89
CA ASN A 38 2.62 -12.87 8.19
C ASN A 38 2.42 -11.52 8.89
N MET A 39 3.26 -10.52 8.60
CA MET A 39 3.07 -9.13 9.04
C MET A 39 1.99 -8.38 8.24
N GLY A 40 1.45 -9.00 7.18
CA GLY A 40 0.38 -8.45 6.37
C GLY A 40 0.86 -7.60 5.20
N TYR A 41 2.11 -7.72 4.77
CA TYR A 41 2.62 -7.02 3.59
C TYR A 41 2.27 -7.77 2.29
N CYS A 42 2.04 -7.03 1.20
CA CYS A 42 1.89 -7.59 -0.15
C CYS A 42 3.06 -7.25 -1.06
N LEU A 43 3.77 -6.15 -0.78
CA LEU A 43 5.00 -5.78 -1.46
C LEU A 43 6.01 -5.32 -0.42
N THR A 44 7.27 -5.72 -0.60
CA THR A 44 8.39 -5.23 0.20
C THR A 44 9.56 -4.85 -0.71
N GLY A 45 10.45 -4.01 -0.20
CA GLY A 45 11.67 -3.63 -0.91
C GLY A 45 12.38 -2.45 -0.25
N THR A 46 13.04 -1.62 -1.05
CA THR A 46 13.97 -0.61 -0.55
C THR A 46 13.82 0.72 -1.29
N LEU A 47 14.07 1.80 -0.55
CA LEU A 47 14.26 3.13 -1.11
C LEU A 47 15.74 3.50 -1.04
N GLU A 48 16.33 3.66 -2.20
CA GLU A 48 17.66 4.21 -2.37
C GLU A 48 17.58 5.68 -2.76
N ARG A 49 18.42 6.52 -2.13
CA ARG A 49 18.59 7.93 -2.49
C ARG A 49 20.02 8.19 -2.91
N GLY A 50 20.21 9.10 -3.85
CA GLY A 50 21.52 9.27 -4.45
C GLY A 50 21.57 10.34 -5.54
N CYS A 51 22.61 10.22 -6.35
CA CYS A 51 22.82 11.04 -7.53
C CYS A 51 22.93 10.13 -8.75
N GLU A 52 22.04 10.34 -9.73
CA GLU A 52 22.00 9.57 -10.97
C GLU A 52 23.29 9.77 -11.78
N ARG A 53 23.80 11.01 -11.82
CA ARG A 53 25.01 11.36 -12.59
C ARG A 53 26.27 10.61 -12.13
N THR A 54 26.43 10.39 -10.83
CA THR A 54 27.57 9.64 -10.27
C THR A 54 27.25 8.15 -10.07
N ASN A 55 25.99 7.76 -10.31
CA ASN A 55 25.43 6.45 -10.00
C ASN A 55 25.71 6.00 -8.55
N GLN A 56 25.80 6.95 -7.62
CA GLN A 56 26.00 6.68 -6.20
C GLN A 56 24.65 6.74 -5.51
N TYR A 57 24.20 5.59 -5.04
CA TYR A 57 22.94 5.41 -4.33
C TYR A 57 23.20 4.73 -2.99
N GLN A 58 22.48 5.17 -1.97
CA GLN A 58 22.50 4.57 -0.64
C GLN A 58 21.08 4.18 -0.23
N THR A 59 20.93 2.95 0.26
CA THR A 59 19.67 2.51 0.87
C THR A 59 19.40 3.32 2.13
N THR A 60 18.25 3.96 2.16
CA THR A 60 17.84 4.83 3.28
C THR A 60 16.69 4.25 4.08
N HIS A 61 15.77 3.55 3.41
CA HIS A 61 14.58 2.99 4.03
C HIS A 61 14.26 1.62 3.45
N PHE A 62 13.64 0.77 4.27
CA PHE A 62 12.82 -0.31 3.76
C PHE A 62 11.46 0.26 3.36
N ALA A 63 10.90 -0.23 2.26
CA ALA A 63 9.61 0.19 1.75
C ALA A 63 8.66 -1.01 1.76
N VAL A 64 7.46 -0.82 2.31
CA VAL A 64 6.46 -1.89 2.39
C VAL A 64 5.08 -1.36 2.00
N ILE A 65 4.27 -2.24 1.41
CA ILE A 65 2.85 -1.98 1.15
C ILE A 65 2.05 -3.05 1.88
N ARG A 66 1.09 -2.59 2.68
CA ARG A 66 0.18 -3.47 3.44
C ARG A 66 -0.94 -3.98 2.55
N ARG A 67 -1.43 -5.18 2.85
CA ARG A 67 -2.65 -5.72 2.25
C ARG A 67 -3.84 -4.92 2.74
N CYS A 68 -4.59 -4.34 1.82
CA CYS A 68 -5.96 -3.93 2.07
C CYS A 68 -6.80 -5.21 2.07
N TRP A 69 -6.98 -5.81 3.25
CA TRP A 69 -8.12 -6.73 3.40
C TRP A 69 -9.37 -5.90 3.16
N PRO A 70 -10.33 -6.35 2.33
CA PRO A 70 -11.62 -5.69 2.29
C PRO A 70 -12.14 -5.69 3.73
N SER A 71 -12.22 -4.52 4.34
CA SER A 71 -13.10 -4.36 5.49
C SER A 71 -14.45 -4.80 4.98
N ASN A 72 -15.01 -5.85 5.55
CA ASN A 72 -16.42 -6.14 5.37
C ASN A 72 -17.15 -4.88 5.86
N GLU A 73 -17.48 -3.97 4.95
CA GLU A 73 -18.23 -2.75 5.24
C GLU A 73 -19.64 -3.20 5.64
N HIS A 74 -19.78 -3.54 6.92
CA HIS A 74 -21.04 -3.73 7.61
C HIS A 74 -20.98 -3.08 9.00
N ASP A 75 -20.36 -1.90 9.07
CA ASP A 75 -20.38 -1.06 10.28
C ASP A 75 -21.12 0.24 9.97
N GLY A 76 -22.43 0.09 9.77
CA GLY A 76 -23.40 1.14 9.98
C GLY A 76 -24.03 0.95 11.37
N HIS A 77 -23.68 1.84 12.29
CA HIS A 77 -24.43 2.26 13.48
C HIS A 77 -24.20 1.60 14.86
N HIS A 78 -23.80 2.50 15.76
CA HIS A 78 -24.22 2.68 17.16
C HIS A 78 -23.74 1.67 18.22
N GLY A 79 -23.21 2.25 19.30
CA GLY A 79 -22.63 1.50 20.41
C GLY A 79 -23.65 0.77 21.27
N GLY A 80 -23.12 -0.15 22.07
CA GLY A 80 -23.70 -0.59 23.34
C GLY A 80 -24.75 -1.69 23.28
N GLY A 81 -24.44 -2.81 23.94
CA GLY A 81 -25.43 -3.66 24.61
C GLY A 81 -26.05 -4.78 23.77
N GLY A 82 -26.19 -5.96 24.40
CA GLY A 82 -26.73 -7.16 23.78
C GLY A 82 -28.25 -7.16 23.57
N GLY A 83 -28.75 -8.19 22.87
CA GLY A 83 -30.18 -8.44 22.75
C GLY A 83 -30.53 -9.39 21.61
N PHE A 84 -31.22 -10.48 21.94
CA PHE A 84 -31.86 -11.42 21.03
C PHE A 84 -33.05 -10.74 20.31
N GLY A 85 -33.32 -11.08 19.04
CA GLY A 85 -34.52 -10.58 18.34
C GLY A 85 -34.72 -11.11 16.92
N VAL A 86 -35.90 -11.70 16.70
CA VAL A 86 -36.42 -12.29 15.46
C VAL A 86 -37.10 -11.25 14.55
N GLY A 87 -37.06 -11.48 13.22
CA GLY A 87 -38.09 -11.05 12.27
C GLY A 87 -37.80 -9.82 11.40
N GLY A 88 -38.19 -9.90 10.12
CA GLY A 88 -38.39 -8.72 9.27
C GLY A 88 -38.09 -8.92 7.78
N VAL A 89 -39.13 -9.23 7.01
CA VAL A 89 -39.13 -9.25 5.53
C VAL A 89 -39.22 -7.81 5.02
N GLY A 90 -38.42 -7.43 4.02
CA GLY A 90 -38.52 -6.10 3.43
C GLY A 90 -37.72 -5.97 2.13
N GLY A 91 -38.41 -6.03 1.00
CA GLY A 91 -37.83 -5.76 -0.32
C GLY A 91 -37.63 -4.26 -0.56
N GLY A 92 -36.66 -3.93 -1.41
CA GLY A 92 -36.40 -2.56 -1.83
C GLY A 92 -35.31 -2.52 -2.89
N GLY A 93 -35.72 -2.28 -4.14
CA GLY A 93 -34.81 -2.14 -5.28
C GLY A 93 -33.78 -1.02 -5.07
N GLY A 94 -32.54 -1.30 -5.42
CA GLY A 94 -31.44 -0.33 -5.44
C GLY A 94 -30.79 -0.35 -6.81
N GLY A 95 -31.02 0.71 -7.60
CA GLY A 95 -30.32 0.94 -8.85
C GLY A 95 -28.81 0.94 -8.62
N SER A 96 -28.08 0.16 -9.44
CA SER A 96 -26.64 0.01 -9.35
C SER A 96 -25.96 1.33 -9.70
N LYS A 97 -25.61 2.11 -8.68
CA LYS A 97 -24.74 3.27 -8.83
C LYS A 97 -23.32 2.73 -8.99
N ASN A 98 -22.73 3.06 -10.13
CA ASN A 98 -21.37 2.74 -10.52
C ASN A 98 -20.42 3.67 -9.77
N ASN A 99 -20.03 3.22 -8.57
CA ASN A 99 -19.16 3.94 -7.66
C ASN A 99 -17.70 3.68 -8.08
N ASN A 100 -17.14 4.52 -8.95
CA ASN A 100 -15.70 4.51 -9.22
C ASN A 100 -14.95 5.11 -8.01
N LYS A 101 -14.88 4.35 -6.92
CA LYS A 101 -14.08 4.70 -5.73
C LYS A 101 -12.63 4.45 -6.09
N THR A 102 -11.85 5.51 -6.29
CA THR A 102 -10.39 5.40 -6.45
C THR A 102 -9.81 4.75 -5.20
N GLN A 103 -9.23 3.56 -5.35
CA GLN A 103 -8.52 2.93 -4.25
C GLN A 103 -7.14 3.59 -4.11
N HIS A 104 -6.88 4.15 -2.93
CA HIS A 104 -5.58 4.72 -2.60
C HIS A 104 -4.72 3.63 -1.95
N THR A 105 -3.52 3.41 -2.49
CA THR A 105 -2.50 2.54 -1.90
C THR A 105 -1.40 3.40 -1.31
N TYR A 106 -1.03 3.13 -0.06
CA TYR A 106 0.03 3.83 0.65
C TYR A 106 1.28 2.96 0.73
N ILE A 107 2.45 3.59 0.67
CA ILE A 107 3.76 2.95 0.84
C ILE A 107 4.32 3.46 2.16
N ASP A 108 4.60 2.53 3.07
CA ASP A 108 5.22 2.82 4.36
C ASP A 108 6.73 2.70 4.24
N PHE A 109 7.46 3.70 4.75
CA PHE A 109 8.92 3.71 4.78
C PHE A 109 9.41 3.47 6.21
N LEU A 110 10.12 2.37 6.41
CA LEU A 110 10.72 1.99 7.69
C LEU A 110 12.19 2.42 7.68
N PHE A 111 12.62 3.18 8.68
CA PHE A 111 14.00 3.65 8.78
C PHE A 111 14.97 2.47 8.94
N ASN A 112 16.04 2.49 8.14
CA ASN A 112 17.17 1.60 8.33
C ASN A 112 17.93 2.07 9.58
N ARG A 113 17.84 1.34 10.69
CA ARG A 113 18.55 1.67 11.95
C ARG A 113 20.03 1.33 11.87
#